data_AF-A0A3M2H4F1-F1
#
_entry.id   AF-A0A3M2H4F1-F1
#
_cell.length_a   1.000
_cell.length_b   1.000
_cell.length_c   1.000
_cell.angle_alpha   90.00
_cell.angle_beta   90.00
_cell.angle_gamma   90.00
#
_symmetry.space_group_name_H-M   'P 1'
#
loop_
_entity.id
_entity.type
_entity.pdbx_description
1 polymer ?
#
loop_
_entity_poly.entity_id
_entity_poly.type
_entity_poly.pdbx_seq_one_letter_code
_entity_poly.pdbx_strand_id
1 'polypeptide(L)'
;MLIAKYLPSAKDARIYMSVERTYLGYIRFSLYTLSFAVFLRKLEVLADITQKINVSVLLEHIAIGLSIIGTLLIIAGILTFYFDIKYIEGGIEVSPKEVTDPRIYMAAERTFLAWIRTSIALIVFGFVIEKFEFFLEQLERVFNIHLGGDHRSLVGIGVFIILVGLFTLIIGTINFYRTIRQVDIGYYRTHTWLYKTYGAVIFLACLVLTFYMLKII
;
A
#
# COMPACT_ATOMS: atom_id res chain seq x y z
N MET A 1 -7.77 12.17 -11.85
CA MET A 1 -7.75 13.44 -11.10
C MET A 1 -9.09 14.15 -11.35
N LEU A 2 -10.09 13.85 -10.50
CA LEU A 2 -11.48 14.31 -10.57
C LEU A 2 -11.68 15.67 -9.86
N ILE A 3 -10.72 16.59 -10.01
CA ILE A 3 -10.65 17.83 -9.22
C ILE A 3 -11.46 18.98 -9.86
N ALA A 4 -11.81 18.89 -11.15
CA ALA A 4 -12.67 19.85 -11.83
C ALA A 4 -14.08 19.26 -12.06
N LYS A 5 -14.91 19.27 -11.01
CA LYS A 5 -16.30 18.77 -11.05
C LYS A 5 -17.23 19.81 -11.66
N TYR A 6 -17.29 19.84 -12.99
CA TYR A 6 -18.30 20.59 -13.76
C TYR A 6 -19.37 19.68 -14.40
N LEU A 7 -19.23 18.35 -14.30
CA LEU A 7 -20.13 17.39 -14.92
C LEU A 7 -21.13 16.82 -13.89
N PRO A 8 -22.36 16.47 -14.29
CA PRO A 8 -23.30 15.78 -13.42
C PRO A 8 -22.75 14.39 -13.03
N SER A 9 -22.79 14.10 -11.72
CA SER A 9 -22.35 12.81 -11.16
C SER A 9 -23.45 11.76 -11.36
N ALA A 10 -23.05 10.53 -11.65
CA ALA A 10 -23.95 9.39 -11.80
C ALA A 10 -23.49 8.23 -10.90
N LYS A 11 -24.43 7.56 -10.25
CA LYS A 11 -24.19 6.36 -9.44
C LYS A 11 -23.98 5.14 -10.34
N ASP A 12 -22.93 5.19 -11.15
CA ASP A 12 -22.54 4.16 -12.10
C ASP A 12 -21.41 3.30 -11.52
N ALA A 13 -21.56 1.98 -11.61
CA ALA A 13 -20.56 0.98 -11.23
C ALA A 13 -19.18 1.25 -11.87
N ARG A 14 -19.16 1.73 -13.12
CA ARG A 14 -17.93 2.04 -13.86
C ARG A 14 -17.13 3.18 -13.21
N ILE A 15 -17.83 4.21 -12.71
CA ILE A 15 -17.22 5.36 -12.06
C ILE A 15 -16.64 4.94 -10.71
N TYR A 16 -17.38 4.15 -9.93
CA TYR A 16 -16.89 3.58 -8.68
C TYR A 16 -15.61 2.75 -8.88
N MET A 17 -15.58 1.84 -9.85
CA MET A 17 -14.38 1.03 -10.14
C MET A 17 -13.19 1.86 -10.64
N SER A 18 -13.44 2.96 -11.35
CA SER A 18 -12.37 3.89 -11.78
C SER A 18 -11.74 4.61 -10.58
N VAL A 19 -12.56 5.04 -9.63
CA VAL A 19 -12.14 5.71 -8.39
C VAL A 19 -11.38 4.74 -7.50
N GLU A 20 -11.86 3.51 -7.38
CA GLU A 20 -11.17 2.42 -6.68
C GLU A 20 -9.77 2.19 -7.25
N ARG A 21 -9.64 2.11 -8.59
CA ARG A 21 -8.33 1.91 -9.23
C ARG A 21 -7.37 3.06 -8.94
N THR A 22 -7.89 4.29 -8.93
CA THR A 22 -7.09 5.48 -8.61
C THR A 22 -6.60 5.42 -7.16
N TYR A 23 -7.49 5.09 -6.24
CA TYR A 23 -7.17 4.91 -4.82
C TYR A 23 -6.11 3.81 -4.59
N LEU A 24 -6.23 2.67 -5.29
CA LEU A 24 -5.24 1.60 -5.26
C LEU A 24 -3.88 2.04 -5.80
N GLY A 25 -3.87 2.94 -6.77
CA GLY A 25 -2.65 3.57 -7.27
C GLY A 25 -1.90 4.32 -6.17
N TYR A 26 -2.61 5.14 -5.39
CA TYR A 26 -2.02 5.87 -4.25
C TYR A 26 -1.51 4.94 -3.17
N ILE A 27 -2.30 3.93 -2.80
CA ILE A 27 -1.89 2.92 -1.81
C ILE A 27 -0.62 2.20 -2.25
N ARG A 28 -0.61 1.70 -3.49
CA ARG A 28 0.56 1.00 -4.04
C ARG A 28 1.80 1.87 -3.99
N PHE A 29 1.68 3.11 -4.46
CA PHE A 29 2.80 4.02 -4.52
C PHE A 29 3.35 4.31 -3.11
N SER A 30 2.46 4.63 -2.15
CA SER A 30 2.84 4.83 -0.75
C SER A 30 3.56 3.61 -0.16
N LEU A 31 3.00 2.41 -0.31
CA LEU A 31 3.60 1.19 0.24
C LEU A 31 4.97 0.89 -0.37
N TYR A 32 5.16 1.11 -1.67
CA TYR A 32 6.46 0.93 -2.32
C TYR A 32 7.48 1.97 -1.84
N THR A 33 7.07 3.22 -1.67
CA THR A 33 7.93 4.28 -1.11
C THR A 33 8.38 3.94 0.31
N LEU A 34 7.46 3.50 1.17
CA LEU A 34 7.78 3.11 2.55
C LEU A 34 8.67 1.87 2.60
N SER A 35 8.35 0.85 1.80
CA SER A 35 9.17 -0.36 1.73
C SER A 35 10.60 0.01 1.29
N PHE A 36 10.75 0.86 0.28
CA PHE A 36 12.05 1.33 -0.16
C PHE A 36 12.79 2.13 0.92
N ALA A 37 12.10 2.97 1.71
CA ALA A 37 12.69 3.65 2.85
C ALA A 37 13.27 2.66 3.89
N VAL A 38 12.54 1.59 4.21
CA VAL A 38 13.01 0.52 5.10
C VAL A 38 14.26 -0.15 4.54
N PHE A 39 14.28 -0.42 3.24
CA PHE A 39 15.45 -1.01 2.58
C PHE A 39 16.68 -0.10 2.64
N LEU A 40 16.52 1.21 2.42
CA LEU A 40 17.62 2.17 2.56
C LEU A 40 18.18 2.21 3.98
N ARG A 41 17.30 2.13 5.00
CA ARG A 41 17.71 2.04 6.40
C ARG A 41 18.53 0.78 6.68
N LYS A 42 18.25 -0.34 6.00
CA LYS A 42 19.09 -1.55 6.10
C LYS A 42 20.44 -1.38 5.37
N LEU A 43 20.48 -0.63 4.26
CA LEU A 43 21.75 -0.32 3.56
C LEU A 43 22.64 0.62 4.37
N GLU A 44 22.07 1.54 5.14
CA GLU A 44 22.79 2.40 6.08
C GLU A 44 23.64 1.58 7.05
N VAL A 45 23.07 0.52 7.64
CA VAL A 45 23.79 -0.41 8.53
C VAL A 45 25.06 -0.96 7.87
N LEU A 46 24.97 -1.32 6.59
CA LEU A 46 26.14 -1.80 5.84
C LEU A 46 27.19 -0.69 5.64
N ALA A 47 26.75 0.54 5.43
CA ALA A 47 27.64 1.70 5.31
C ALA A 47 28.37 2.01 6.63
N ASP A 48 27.68 1.84 7.77
CA ASP A 48 28.27 1.95 9.11
C ASP A 48 29.34 0.86 9.34
N ILE A 49 29.04 -0.38 8.96
CA ILE A 49 30.02 -1.50 9.01
C ILE A 49 31.27 -1.17 8.19
N THR A 50 31.09 -0.54 7.03
CA THR A 50 32.19 -0.17 6.13
C THR A 50 32.92 1.11 6.56
N GLN A 51 32.58 1.69 7.72
CA GLN A 51 33.14 2.95 8.24
C GLN A 51 32.97 4.15 7.28
N LYS A 52 31.93 4.14 6.42
CA LYS A 52 31.63 5.22 5.47
C LYS A 52 30.57 6.18 6.01
N ILE A 53 30.99 7.03 6.94
CA ILE A 53 30.11 7.96 7.68
C ILE A 53 29.26 8.84 6.73
N ASN A 54 29.85 9.46 5.70
CA ASN A 54 29.12 10.33 4.78
C ASN A 54 27.96 9.63 4.05
N VAL A 55 28.14 8.34 3.72
CA VAL A 55 27.13 7.56 2.99
C VAL A 55 26.02 7.12 3.94
N SER A 56 26.37 6.73 5.17
CA SER A 56 25.41 6.36 6.20
C SER A 56 24.45 7.53 6.51
N VAL A 57 24.98 8.72 6.81
CA VAL A 57 24.15 9.90 7.11
C VAL A 57 23.24 10.26 5.93
N LEU A 58 23.75 10.19 4.70
CA LEU A 58 22.94 10.46 3.50
C LEU A 58 21.76 9.46 3.37
N LEU A 59 22.03 8.17 3.56
CA LEU A 59 21.00 7.12 3.48
C LEU A 59 19.92 7.30 4.55
N GLU A 60 20.31 7.65 5.78
CA GLU A 60 19.37 7.94 6.87
C GLU A 60 18.41 9.06 6.50
N HIS A 61 18.93 10.20 6.03
CA HIS A 61 18.12 11.38 5.70
C HIS A 61 17.17 11.10 4.54
N ILE A 62 17.65 10.40 3.51
CA ILE A 62 16.82 10.00 2.37
C ILE A 62 15.73 9.03 2.83
N ALA A 63 16.04 8.04 3.67
CA ALA A 63 15.07 7.08 4.19
C ALA A 63 13.97 7.76 5.01
N ILE A 64 14.33 8.68 5.92
CA ILE A 64 13.37 9.45 6.71
C ILE A 64 12.48 10.32 5.80
N GLY A 65 13.08 11.02 4.83
CA GLY A 65 12.34 11.83 3.86
C GLY A 65 11.33 11.01 3.06
N LEU A 66 11.74 9.86 2.53
CA LEU A 66 10.86 8.92 1.82
C LEU A 66 9.74 8.38 2.72
N SER A 67 10.05 8.08 3.98
CA SER A 67 9.05 7.61 4.95
C SER A 67 7.93 8.63 5.16
N ILE A 68 8.30 9.90 5.34
CA ILE A 68 7.34 11.00 5.51
C ILE A 68 6.51 11.19 4.23
N ILE A 69 7.17 11.20 3.06
CA ILE A 69 6.50 11.32 1.77
C ILE A 69 5.50 10.18 1.56
N GLY A 70 5.90 8.93 1.85
CA GLY A 70 5.04 7.76 1.77
C GLY A 70 3.78 7.90 2.63
N THR A 71 3.94 8.40 3.85
CA THR A 71 2.81 8.65 4.77
C THR A 71 1.92 9.81 4.32
N LEU A 72 2.47 10.88 3.76
CA LEU A 72 1.66 11.95 3.18
C LEU A 72 0.85 11.48 1.96
N LEU A 73 1.41 10.60 1.14
CA LEU A 73 0.73 10.04 -0.03
C LEU A 73 -0.46 9.15 0.34
N ILE A 74 -0.36 8.34 1.41
CA ILE A 74 -1.50 7.53 1.87
C ILE A 74 -2.62 8.42 2.41
N ILE A 75 -2.28 9.49 3.14
CA ILE A 75 -3.25 10.48 3.64
C ILE A 75 -3.95 11.16 2.46
N ALA A 76 -3.19 11.64 1.48
CA ALA A 76 -3.73 12.25 0.28
C ALA A 76 -4.63 11.28 -0.51
N GLY A 77 -4.24 10.00 -0.60
CA GLY A 77 -5.03 8.96 -1.25
C GLY A 77 -6.38 8.72 -0.57
N ILE A 78 -6.39 8.59 0.77
CA ILE A 78 -7.60 8.39 1.57
C ILE A 78 -8.52 9.61 1.45
N LEU A 79 -7.97 10.81 1.55
CA LEU A 79 -8.70 12.06 1.45
C LEU A 79 -9.34 12.20 0.07
N THR A 80 -8.58 11.98 -1.00
CA THR A 80 -9.09 11.98 -2.38
C THR A 80 -10.22 10.98 -2.57
N PHE A 81 -10.04 9.75 -2.08
CA PHE A 81 -11.06 8.70 -2.17
C PHE A 81 -12.35 9.06 -1.43
N TYR A 82 -12.23 9.64 -0.23
CA TYR A 82 -13.39 10.09 0.53
C TYR A 82 -14.19 11.18 -0.21
N PHE A 83 -13.50 12.17 -0.78
CA PHE A 83 -14.13 13.22 -1.58
C PHE A 83 -14.77 12.71 -2.86
N ASP A 84 -14.16 11.71 -3.50
CA ASP A 84 -14.71 11.09 -4.71
C ASP A 84 -15.96 10.27 -4.40
N ILE A 85 -15.94 9.41 -3.37
CA ILE A 85 -17.10 8.62 -2.96
C ILE A 85 -18.27 9.52 -2.56
N LYS A 86 -18.03 10.56 -1.73
CA LYS A 86 -19.07 11.50 -1.30
C LYS A 86 -19.76 12.20 -2.49
N TYR A 87 -18.99 12.48 -3.54
CA TYR A 87 -19.54 13.11 -4.74
C TYR A 87 -20.31 12.15 -5.65
N ILE A 88 -19.92 10.88 -5.70
CA ILE A 88 -20.64 9.86 -6.48
C ILE A 88 -21.97 9.52 -5.79
N GLU A 89 -21.98 9.45 -4.46
CA GLU A 89 -23.21 9.20 -3.68
C GLU A 89 -24.26 10.31 -3.86
N GLY A 90 -23.84 11.54 -4.16
CA GLY A 90 -24.73 12.66 -4.50
C GLY A 90 -25.23 12.68 -5.95
N GLY A 91 -24.85 11.71 -6.78
CA GLY A 91 -25.21 11.63 -8.20
C GLY A 91 -26.58 11.00 -8.47
N ILE A 92 -27.02 11.12 -9.72
CA ILE A 92 -28.29 10.56 -10.22
C ILE A 92 -28.19 9.01 -10.27
N GLU A 93 -29.27 8.30 -9.93
CA GLU A 93 -29.34 6.85 -10.02
C GLU A 93 -29.49 6.38 -11.48
N VAL A 94 -28.65 5.43 -11.89
CA VAL A 94 -28.59 4.90 -13.26
C VAL A 94 -29.45 3.64 -13.37
N SER A 95 -30.05 3.42 -14.55
CA SER A 95 -30.95 2.29 -14.82
C SER A 95 -30.26 0.92 -14.63
N PRO A 96 -30.96 -0.09 -14.06
CA PRO A 96 -30.40 -1.43 -13.81
C PRO A 96 -29.84 -2.15 -15.05
N LYS A 97 -30.33 -1.83 -16.26
CA LYS A 97 -29.89 -2.46 -17.51
C LYS A 97 -28.43 -2.12 -17.88
N GLU A 98 -27.86 -1.04 -17.35
CA GLU A 98 -26.45 -0.70 -17.53
C GLU A 98 -25.51 -1.50 -16.59
N VAL A 99 -26.06 -2.19 -15.58
CA VAL A 99 -25.32 -2.92 -14.55
C VAL A 99 -24.86 -4.29 -15.02
N THR A 100 -25.53 -4.89 -16.00
CA THR A 100 -25.19 -6.22 -16.58
C THR A 100 -24.29 -6.10 -17.82
N ASP A 101 -23.48 -5.05 -17.92
CA ASP A 101 -22.55 -4.85 -19.02
C ASP A 101 -21.31 -5.75 -18.86
N PRO A 102 -20.94 -6.59 -19.86
CA PRO A 102 -19.71 -7.39 -19.86
C PRO A 102 -18.44 -6.59 -19.54
N ARG A 103 -18.43 -5.28 -19.83
CA ARG A 103 -17.29 -4.39 -19.53
C ARG A 103 -16.97 -4.30 -18.04
N ILE A 104 -17.98 -4.50 -17.18
CA ILE A 104 -17.81 -4.48 -15.72
C ILE A 104 -16.99 -5.68 -15.26
N TYR A 105 -17.23 -6.87 -15.82
CA TYR A 105 -16.43 -8.07 -15.55
C TYR A 105 -14.96 -7.87 -15.91
N MET A 106 -14.69 -7.36 -17.11
CA MET A 106 -13.31 -7.09 -17.55
C MET A 106 -12.63 -6.00 -16.69
N ALA A 107 -13.40 -5.04 -16.17
CA ALA A 107 -12.87 -4.03 -15.26
C ALA A 107 -12.55 -4.59 -13.87
N ALA A 108 -13.40 -5.48 -13.34
CA ALA A 108 -13.18 -6.20 -12.10
C ALA A 108 -11.96 -7.13 -12.17
N GLU A 109 -11.77 -7.83 -13.29
CA GLU A 109 -10.60 -8.69 -13.48
C GLU A 109 -9.29 -7.88 -13.51
N ARG A 110 -9.27 -6.74 -14.23
CA ARG A 110 -8.09 -5.86 -14.26
C ARG A 110 -7.74 -5.29 -12.90
N THR A 111 -8.75 -4.93 -12.10
CA THR A 111 -8.51 -4.44 -10.74
C THR A 111 -7.98 -5.57 -9.86
N PHE A 112 -8.55 -6.77 -9.94
CA PHE A 112 -8.06 -7.95 -9.23
C PHE A 112 -6.60 -8.32 -9.58
N LEU A 113 -6.23 -8.31 -10.86
CA LEU A 113 -4.84 -8.53 -11.28
C LEU A 113 -3.90 -7.43 -10.75
N ALA A 114 -4.39 -6.19 -10.62
CA ALA A 114 -3.64 -5.11 -9.99
C ALA A 114 -3.42 -5.37 -8.48
N TRP A 115 -4.43 -5.90 -7.78
CA TRP A 115 -4.31 -6.32 -6.37
C TRP A 115 -3.29 -7.44 -6.17
N ILE A 116 -3.35 -8.49 -7.00
CA ILE A 116 -2.38 -9.59 -6.97
C ILE A 116 -0.96 -9.07 -7.17
N ARG A 117 -0.75 -8.22 -8.19
CA ARG A 117 0.58 -7.67 -8.50
C ARG A 117 1.15 -6.86 -7.33
N THR A 118 0.33 -6.01 -6.70
CA THR A 118 0.77 -5.24 -5.52
C THR A 118 1.14 -6.18 -4.38
N SER A 119 0.32 -7.20 -4.13
CA SER A 119 0.53 -8.15 -3.03
C SER A 119 1.82 -8.95 -3.21
N ILE A 120 2.05 -9.49 -4.42
CA ILE A 120 3.28 -10.22 -4.74
C ILE A 120 4.50 -9.32 -4.61
N ALA A 121 4.44 -8.08 -5.09
CA ALA A 121 5.56 -7.15 -4.97
C ALA A 121 5.92 -6.89 -3.50
N LEU A 122 4.93 -6.70 -2.62
CA LEU A 122 5.15 -6.50 -1.19
C LEU A 122 5.73 -7.76 -0.52
N ILE A 123 5.21 -8.94 -0.85
CA ILE A 123 5.71 -10.21 -0.30
C ILE A 123 7.17 -10.43 -0.70
N VAL A 124 7.50 -10.26 -1.98
CA VAL A 124 8.88 -10.42 -2.48
C VAL A 124 9.79 -9.39 -1.83
N PHE A 125 9.36 -8.14 -1.73
CA PHE A 125 10.17 -7.07 -1.15
C PHE A 125 10.40 -7.27 0.36
N GLY A 126 9.36 -7.65 1.10
CA GLY A 126 9.48 -7.98 2.53
C GLY A 126 10.40 -9.18 2.77
N PHE A 127 10.37 -10.19 1.89
CA PHE A 127 11.31 -11.31 1.93
C PHE A 127 12.76 -10.87 1.71
N VAL A 128 13.00 -9.96 0.76
CA VAL A 128 14.34 -9.41 0.52
C VAL A 128 14.85 -8.64 1.76
N ILE A 129 14.01 -7.83 2.39
CA ILE A 129 14.37 -7.12 3.64
C ILE A 129 14.75 -8.12 4.73
N GLU A 130 13.93 -9.15 4.94
CA GLU A 130 14.16 -10.17 5.98
C GLU A 130 15.46 -10.94 5.74
N LYS A 131 15.74 -11.33 4.49
CA LYS A 131 16.98 -12.03 4.14
C LYS A 131 18.21 -11.14 4.26
N PHE A 132 18.07 -9.84 3.98
CA PHE A 132 19.15 -8.88 4.16
C PHE A 132 19.51 -8.73 5.64
N GLU A 133 18.52 -8.74 6.53
CA GLU A 133 18.75 -8.71 7.97
C GLU A 133 19.52 -9.93 8.47
N PHE A 134 19.09 -11.13 8.11
CA PHE A 134 19.82 -12.36 8.43
C PHE A 134 21.28 -12.33 7.93
N PHE A 135 21.51 -11.73 6.76
CA PHE A 135 22.85 -11.55 6.22
C PHE A 135 23.70 -10.58 7.05
N LEU A 136 23.12 -9.47 7.53
CA LEU A 136 23.80 -8.52 8.40
C LEU A 136 24.18 -9.16 9.75
N GLU A 137 23.29 -9.94 10.37
CA GLU A 137 23.58 -10.66 11.61
C GLU A 137 24.74 -11.66 11.45
N GLN A 138 24.78 -12.34 10.30
CA GLN A 138 25.85 -13.28 10.01
C GLN A 138 27.20 -12.57 9.77
N LEU A 139 27.18 -11.41 9.10
CA LEU A 139 28.38 -10.57 8.93
C LEU A 139 28.94 -10.11 10.27
N GLU A 140 28.09 -9.64 11.17
CA GLU A 140 28.48 -9.20 12.51
C GLU A 140 29.25 -10.30 13.26
N ARG A 141 28.72 -11.52 13.22
CA ARG A 141 29.33 -12.71 13.85
C ARG A 141 30.66 -13.10 13.21
N VAL A 142 30.77 -13.02 11.89
CA VAL A 142 31.99 -13.40 11.15
C VAL A 142 33.12 -12.40 11.38
N PHE A 143 32.80 -11.10 11.39
CA PHE A 143 33.81 -10.05 11.54
C PHE A 143 34.10 -9.66 13.01
N ASN A 144 33.40 -10.25 13.99
CA ASN A 144 33.48 -9.92 15.42
C ASN A 144 33.32 -8.41 15.72
N ILE A 145 32.65 -7.68 14.83
CA ILE A 145 32.32 -6.28 15.03
C ILE A 145 31.10 -6.28 15.93
N HIS A 146 31.19 -5.84 17.18
CA HIS A 146 29.98 -5.61 17.98
C HIS A 146 29.35 -4.31 17.49
N LEU A 147 28.25 -4.39 16.73
CA LEU A 147 27.41 -3.23 16.52
C LEU A 147 26.64 -2.99 17.82
N GLY A 148 27.29 -2.28 18.75
CA GLY A 148 26.65 -1.74 19.94
C GLY A 148 25.60 -0.71 19.54
N GLY A 149 24.41 -1.17 19.20
CA GLY A 149 23.34 -0.29 18.75
C GLY A 149 22.03 -1.03 18.57
N ASP A 150 20.96 -0.25 18.57
CA ASP A 150 19.53 -0.56 18.47
C ASP A 150 19.10 -1.41 17.25
N HIS A 151 20.04 -2.07 16.56
CA HIS A 151 19.82 -2.84 15.34
C HIS A 151 18.93 -4.07 15.56
N ARG A 152 18.84 -4.60 16.78
CA ARG A 152 17.86 -5.64 17.13
C ARG A 152 16.41 -5.16 17.03
N SER A 153 16.15 -3.85 17.04
CA SER A 153 14.80 -3.31 16.80
C SER A 153 14.32 -3.61 15.38
N LEU A 154 15.24 -3.82 14.42
CA LEU A 154 14.88 -3.99 13.01
C LEU A 154 14.33 -5.37 12.65
N VAL A 155 14.34 -6.31 13.60
CA VAL A 155 13.99 -7.71 13.41
C VAL A 155 12.49 -7.86 13.20
N GLY A 156 12.11 -8.41 12.05
CA GLY A 156 10.73 -8.77 11.74
C GLY A 156 9.93 -7.72 10.97
N ILE A 157 10.53 -6.60 10.57
CA ILE A 157 9.87 -5.65 9.65
C ILE A 157 9.61 -6.30 8.28
N GLY A 158 10.54 -7.15 7.82
CA GLY A 158 10.36 -7.90 6.59
C GLY A 158 9.13 -8.80 6.66
N VAL A 159 8.99 -9.52 7.78
CA VAL A 159 7.78 -10.30 8.11
C VAL A 159 6.51 -9.42 8.13
N PHE A 160 6.56 -8.25 8.76
CA PHE A 160 5.42 -7.34 8.80
C PHE A 160 4.98 -6.91 7.38
N ILE A 161 5.91 -6.55 6.50
CA ILE A 161 5.60 -6.19 5.11
C ILE A 161 5.02 -7.39 4.34
N ILE A 162 5.52 -8.61 4.58
CA ILE A 162 4.95 -9.84 4.00
C ILE A 162 3.50 -10.02 4.45
N LEU A 163 3.20 -9.82 5.74
CA LEU A 163 1.84 -9.94 6.28
C LEU A 163 0.90 -8.90 5.67
N VAL A 164 1.35 -7.65 5.48
CA VAL A 164 0.58 -6.61 4.77
C VAL A 164 0.32 -7.02 3.32
N GLY A 165 1.31 -7.59 2.64
CA GLY A 165 1.15 -8.14 1.28
C GLY A 165 0.13 -9.28 1.21
N LEU A 166 0.19 -10.23 2.15
CA LEU A 166 -0.76 -11.33 2.24
C LEU A 166 -2.19 -10.85 2.55
N PHE A 167 -2.33 -9.89 3.45
CA PHE A 167 -3.61 -9.26 3.78
C PHE A 167 -4.22 -8.55 2.56
N THR A 168 -3.38 -7.84 1.80
CA THR A 168 -3.78 -7.17 0.55
C THR A 168 -4.29 -8.19 -0.48
N LEU A 169 -3.67 -9.38 -0.57
CA LEU A 169 -4.09 -10.45 -1.47
C LEU A 169 -5.47 -11.01 -1.09
N ILE A 170 -5.68 -11.27 0.21
CA ILE A 170 -6.94 -11.79 0.72
C ILE A 170 -8.07 -10.81 0.46
N ILE A 171 -7.87 -9.52 0.76
CA ILE A 171 -8.87 -8.48 0.50
C ILE A 171 -9.17 -8.34 -1.00
N GLY A 172 -8.14 -8.31 -1.85
CA GLY A 172 -8.33 -8.24 -3.30
C GLY A 172 -9.17 -9.40 -3.82
N THR A 173 -8.95 -10.60 -3.30
CA THR A 173 -9.70 -11.82 -3.65
C THR A 173 -11.15 -11.73 -3.20
N ILE A 174 -11.39 -11.33 -1.94
CA ILE A 174 -12.75 -11.14 -1.40
C ILE A 174 -13.50 -10.09 -2.22
N ASN A 175 -12.85 -8.97 -2.56
CA ASN A 175 -13.45 -7.89 -3.33
C ASN A 175 -13.85 -8.36 -4.73
N PHE A 176 -12.99 -9.15 -5.39
CA PHE A 176 -13.28 -9.71 -6.71
C PHE A 176 -14.51 -10.61 -6.69
N TYR A 177 -14.55 -11.64 -5.83
CA TYR A 177 -15.70 -12.55 -5.76
C TYR A 177 -17.00 -11.83 -5.37
N ARG A 178 -16.93 -10.85 -4.47
CA ARG A 178 -18.11 -10.04 -4.12
C ARG A 178 -18.59 -9.19 -5.30
N THR A 179 -17.66 -8.58 -6.05
CA THR A 179 -17.99 -7.77 -7.22
C THR A 179 -18.69 -8.62 -8.28
N ILE A 180 -18.12 -9.78 -8.63
CA ILE A 180 -18.74 -10.72 -9.60
C ILE A 180 -20.15 -11.12 -9.16
N ARG A 181 -20.32 -11.54 -7.90
CA ARG A 181 -21.64 -11.93 -7.38
C ARG A 181 -22.67 -10.80 -7.41
N GLN A 182 -22.26 -9.55 -7.18
CA GLN A 182 -23.17 -8.40 -7.26
C GLN A 182 -23.61 -8.09 -8.68
N VAL A 183 -22.71 -8.29 -9.65
CA VAL A 183 -23.01 -8.08 -11.07
C VAL A 183 -23.93 -9.19 -11.59
N ASP A 184 -23.73 -10.44 -11.17
CA ASP A 184 -24.62 -11.57 -11.51
C ASP A 184 -26.06 -11.36 -11.02
N ILE A 185 -26.25 -10.71 -9.86
CA ILE A 185 -27.57 -10.44 -9.27
C ILE A 185 -28.25 -9.23 -9.93
N GLY A 186 -27.57 -8.50 -10.82
CA GLY A 186 -28.11 -7.30 -11.49
C GLY A 186 -28.27 -6.08 -10.58
N TYR A 187 -27.75 -6.14 -9.36
CA TYR A 187 -27.79 -5.07 -8.37
C TYR A 187 -26.38 -4.72 -7.90
N TYR A 188 -25.81 -3.67 -8.49
CA TYR A 188 -24.52 -3.13 -8.07
C TYR A 188 -24.74 -2.02 -7.04
N ARG A 189 -24.57 -2.36 -5.76
CA ARG A 189 -24.50 -1.38 -4.67
C ARG A 189 -23.15 -1.52 -3.99
N THR A 190 -22.24 -0.62 -4.32
CA THR A 190 -20.89 -0.57 -3.76
C THR A 190 -20.97 -0.35 -2.25
N HIS A 191 -20.64 -1.38 -1.47
CA HIS A 191 -20.60 -1.27 -0.02
C HIS A 191 -19.28 -0.61 0.41
N THR A 192 -19.32 0.70 0.66
CA THR A 192 -18.14 1.55 0.94
C THR A 192 -17.33 1.12 2.16
N TRP A 193 -17.91 0.29 3.04
CA TRP A 193 -17.28 -0.18 4.27
C TRP A 193 -16.00 -0.99 4.03
N LEU A 194 -15.97 -1.89 3.02
CA LEU A 194 -14.78 -2.71 2.74
C LEU A 194 -13.57 -1.83 2.40
N TYR A 195 -13.77 -0.80 1.58
CA TYR A 195 -12.72 0.14 1.21
C TYR A 195 -12.26 1.00 2.38
N LYS A 196 -13.18 1.43 3.25
CA LYS A 196 -12.85 2.13 4.49
C LYS A 196 -12.01 1.27 5.42
N THR A 197 -12.38 0.00 5.62
CA THR A 197 -11.62 -0.94 6.46
C THR A 197 -10.25 -1.22 5.89
N TYR A 198 -10.15 -1.46 4.58
CA TYR A 198 -8.88 -1.69 3.90
C TYR A 198 -7.95 -0.47 4.01
N GLY A 199 -8.49 0.72 3.73
CA GLY A 199 -7.77 1.98 3.86
C GLY A 199 -7.25 2.23 5.27
N ALA A 200 -8.07 1.95 6.29
CA ALA A 200 -7.67 2.09 7.68
C ALA A 200 -6.54 1.13 8.07
N VAL A 201 -6.62 -0.14 7.66
CA VAL A 201 -5.56 -1.12 7.98
C VAL A 201 -4.25 -0.76 7.29
N ILE A 202 -4.28 -0.37 6.02
CA ILE A 202 -3.07 0.07 5.32
C ILE A 202 -2.52 1.36 5.90
N PHE A 203 -3.38 2.32 6.22
CA PHE A 203 -2.95 3.56 6.86
C PHE A 203 -2.23 3.27 8.17
N LEU A 204 -2.81 2.40 9.02
CA LEU A 204 -2.18 1.97 10.27
C LEU A 204 -0.84 1.28 10.00
N ALA A 205 -0.76 0.41 8.99
CA ALA A 205 0.49 -0.25 8.64
C ALA A 205 1.57 0.73 8.17
N CYS A 206 1.21 1.70 7.33
CA CYS A 206 2.10 2.78 6.91
C CYS A 206 2.60 3.61 8.10
N LEU A 207 1.69 3.94 9.01
CA LEU A 207 1.98 4.74 10.20
C LEU A 207 2.94 4.00 11.14
N VAL A 208 2.70 2.71 11.39
CA VAL A 208 3.61 1.85 12.15
C VAL A 208 5.00 1.83 11.51
N LEU A 209 5.09 1.62 10.19
CA LEU A 209 6.36 1.65 9.47
C LEU A 209 7.07 3.00 9.58
N THR A 210 6.34 4.11 9.53
CA THR A 210 6.94 5.45 9.65
C THR A 210 7.44 5.73 11.08
N PHE A 211 6.66 5.41 12.11
CA PHE A 211 7.13 5.58 13.50
C PHE A 211 8.33 4.71 13.82
N TYR A 212 8.31 3.48 13.31
CA TYR A 212 9.45 2.59 13.36
C TYR A 212 10.70 3.24 12.71
N MET A 213 10.58 3.78 11.50
CA MET A 213 11.70 4.45 10.81
C MET A 213 12.22 5.68 11.54
N LEU A 214 11.34 6.40 12.24
CA LEU A 214 11.69 7.57 13.05
C LEU A 214 12.34 7.21 14.39
N LYS A 215 12.57 5.91 14.69
CA LYS A 215 13.09 5.41 15.98
C LYS A 215 12.25 5.89 17.18
N ILE A 216 10.94 6.08 16.97
CA ILE A 216 9.99 6.48 18.03
C ILE A 216 9.52 5.24 18.82
N ILE A 217 9.65 4.05 18.22
CA ILE A 217 9.34 2.71 18.75
C ILE A 217 10.50 1.82 18.35
#